data_AF-A0A553HT57-F1
#
_entry.id   AF-A0A553HT57-F1
#
_cell.length_a   1.000
_cell.length_b   1.000
_cell.length_c   1.000
_cell.angle_alpha   90.00
_cell.angle_beta   90.00
_cell.angle_gamma   90.00
#
_symmetry.space_group_name_H-M   'P 1'
#
loop_
_entity.id
_entity.type
_entity.pdbx_description
1 polymer ?
#
loop_
_entity_poly.entity_id
_entity_poly.type
_entity_poly.pdbx_seq_one_letter_code
_entity_poly.pdbx_strand_id
1 'polypeptide(L)'
;MKIQIAVQCWGFIAVTGALAQGDDIPDLITDGPFALRVKGVASNSSIDGYLQTTDVLSYPEPQLILHYDPSTAPVADDSSYRFYFNYTGRMQTEGHELGFFVSDITVGAPNNLGLLGKAMSLQYRPNTNVALPALGASTGTVVDLTGFDQDNRAFLDYYIDDSITIPNKPANVSVDILYYNWALCWQTYYGITGQTLSWITAGSAHNPTCEQVHLIKTEL
;
A
#
# COMPACT_ATOMS: atom_id res chain seq x y z
N MET A 1 -23.21 70.67 35.15
CA MET A 1 -24.36 69.78 35.42
C MET A 1 -23.80 68.37 35.51
N LYS A 2 -24.00 67.69 36.65
CA LYS A 2 -23.26 66.49 37.05
C LYS A 2 -23.68 65.26 36.25
N ILE A 3 -22.68 64.50 35.80
CA ILE A 3 -22.80 63.18 35.18
C ILE A 3 -22.96 62.16 36.31
N GLN A 4 -23.97 61.28 36.20
CA GLN A 4 -24.03 60.03 36.95
C GLN A 4 -24.20 58.87 35.95
N ILE A 5 -23.19 58.02 35.92
CA ILE A 5 -23.15 56.74 35.22
C ILE A 5 -23.73 55.71 36.18
N ALA A 6 -24.82 55.04 35.78
CA ALA A 6 -25.34 53.87 36.47
C ALA A 6 -24.85 52.62 35.76
N VAL A 7 -24.09 51.82 36.50
CA VAL A 7 -23.60 50.48 36.14
C VAL A 7 -24.77 49.49 36.23
N GLN A 8 -24.98 48.68 35.19
CA GLN A 8 -25.65 47.39 35.35
C GLN A 8 -25.01 46.36 34.41
N CYS A 9 -24.16 45.51 35.01
CA CYS A 9 -23.68 44.26 34.44
C CYS A 9 -24.79 43.21 34.54
N TRP A 10 -25.31 42.71 33.41
CA TRP A 10 -25.90 41.37 33.36
C TRP A 10 -25.29 40.67 32.14
N GLY A 11 -24.46 39.67 32.43
CA GLY A 11 -23.72 38.91 31.44
C GLY A 11 -24.66 38.02 30.63
N PHE A 12 -24.51 38.09 29.31
CA PHE A 12 -24.74 36.93 28.47
C PHE A 12 -23.40 36.22 28.36
N ILE A 13 -23.32 35.07 29.05
CA ILE A 13 -22.27 34.09 28.81
C ILE A 13 -22.38 33.71 27.33
N ALA A 14 -21.42 34.16 26.53
CA ALA A 14 -21.16 33.54 25.24
C ALA A 14 -20.85 32.08 25.55
N VAL A 15 -21.77 31.18 25.21
CA VAL A 15 -21.42 29.77 25.06
C VAL A 15 -20.56 29.71 23.82
N THR A 16 -19.27 30.03 24.00
CA THR A 16 -18.21 29.49 23.16
C THR A 16 -18.20 28.00 23.43
N GLY A 17 -19.10 27.28 22.75
CA GLY A 17 -18.90 25.87 22.50
C GLY A 17 -17.64 25.78 21.67
N ALA A 18 -16.49 25.62 22.34
CA ALA A 18 -15.35 25.03 21.70
C ALA A 18 -15.83 23.65 21.23
N LEU A 19 -16.13 23.53 19.95
CA LEU A 19 -16.09 22.23 19.30
C LEU A 19 -14.63 21.80 19.40
N ALA A 20 -14.30 21.12 20.49
CA ALA A 20 -13.22 20.16 20.48
C ALA A 20 -13.70 19.07 19.51
N GLN A 21 -13.52 19.30 18.21
CA GLN A 21 -13.30 18.21 17.29
C GLN A 21 -11.99 17.60 17.76
N GLY A 22 -12.09 16.62 18.65
CA GLY A 22 -11.02 15.65 18.77
C GLY A 22 -10.89 15.06 17.38
N ASP A 23 -9.81 15.39 16.68
CA ASP A 23 -9.34 14.58 15.57
C ASP A 23 -8.97 13.23 16.17
N ASP A 24 -9.98 12.39 16.40
CA ASP A 24 -9.78 11.00 16.77
C ASP A 24 -9.17 10.33 15.53
N ILE A 25 -7.84 10.34 15.49
CA ILE A 25 -7.04 9.50 14.62
C ILE A 25 -7.53 8.07 14.88
N PRO A 26 -8.09 7.37 13.88
CA PRO A 26 -8.61 6.02 14.08
C PRO A 26 -7.48 5.10 14.53
N ASP A 27 -7.83 4.15 15.41
CA ASP A 27 -6.91 3.10 15.80
C ASP A 27 -6.48 2.30 14.57
N LEU A 28 -5.18 1.98 14.51
CA LEU A 28 -4.63 1.12 13.48
C LEU A 28 -5.02 -0.34 13.78
N ILE A 29 -5.63 -0.99 12.82
CA ILE A 29 -5.95 -2.42 12.84
C ILE A 29 -4.89 -3.15 12.00
N THR A 30 -4.35 -4.25 12.54
CA THR A 30 -3.38 -5.10 11.85
C THR A 30 -3.94 -6.51 11.71
N ASP A 31 -4.03 -6.99 10.48
CA ASP A 31 -4.39 -8.37 10.15
C ASP A 31 -3.15 -9.16 9.67
N GLY A 32 -3.00 -10.40 10.11
CA GLY A 32 -1.85 -11.27 9.84
C GLY A 32 -1.31 -12.00 11.08
N PRO A 33 -0.22 -12.80 10.91
CA PRO A 33 0.55 -12.95 9.68
C PRO A 33 -0.20 -13.74 8.61
N PHE A 34 0.08 -13.42 7.35
CA PHE A 34 -0.38 -14.18 6.18
C PHE A 34 0.77 -14.33 5.17
N ALA A 35 0.59 -15.21 4.19
CA ALA A 35 1.48 -15.37 3.05
C ALA A 35 0.88 -14.75 1.79
N LEU A 36 1.75 -14.36 0.86
CA LEU A 36 1.37 -13.85 -0.46
C LEU A 36 1.65 -14.92 -1.52
N ARG A 37 0.59 -15.52 -2.06
CA ARG A 37 0.66 -16.45 -3.18
C ARG A 37 0.61 -15.68 -4.50
N VAL A 38 1.37 -16.13 -5.47
CA VAL A 38 1.39 -15.61 -6.83
C VAL A 38 0.93 -16.69 -7.79
N LYS A 39 -0.06 -16.36 -8.63
CA LYS A 39 -0.59 -17.29 -9.62
C LYS A 39 -0.72 -16.60 -10.97
N GLY A 40 -0.22 -17.21 -12.04
CA GLY A 40 -0.32 -16.64 -13.38
C GLY A 40 -1.76 -16.48 -13.86
N VAL A 41 -2.01 -15.41 -14.62
CA VAL A 41 -3.33 -15.09 -15.17
C VAL A 41 -3.64 -15.91 -16.43
N ALA A 42 -2.62 -16.20 -17.24
CA ALA A 42 -2.80 -16.95 -18.47
C ALA A 42 -3.15 -18.42 -18.18
N SER A 43 -4.04 -19.01 -18.97
CA SER A 43 -4.49 -20.40 -18.78
C SER A 43 -3.37 -21.45 -18.93
N ASN A 44 -2.30 -21.11 -19.64
CA ASN A 44 -1.11 -21.92 -19.83
C ASN A 44 0.07 -21.47 -18.96
N SER A 45 -0.15 -20.57 -18.01
CA SER A 45 0.89 -20.13 -17.08
C SER A 45 1.35 -21.29 -16.21
N SER A 46 2.67 -21.39 -16.02
CA SER A 46 3.27 -22.27 -15.02
C SER A 46 3.53 -21.58 -13.68
N ILE A 47 3.17 -20.30 -13.54
CA ILE A 47 3.42 -19.52 -12.32
C ILE A 47 2.40 -19.91 -11.27
N ASP A 48 2.88 -20.57 -10.22
CA ASP A 48 2.17 -20.81 -8.98
C ASP A 48 3.21 -20.94 -7.86
N GLY A 49 3.15 -20.08 -6.85
CA GLY A 49 4.13 -20.08 -5.76
C GLY A 49 3.93 -18.92 -4.81
N TYR A 50 4.96 -18.52 -4.08
CA TYR A 50 4.86 -17.54 -3.00
C TYR A 50 5.86 -16.40 -3.16
N LEU A 51 5.62 -15.30 -2.46
CA LEU A 51 6.58 -14.22 -2.31
C LEU A 51 7.32 -14.34 -0.99
N GLN A 52 8.61 -14.04 -1.04
CA GLN A 52 9.45 -13.82 0.12
C GLN A 52 10.14 -12.47 0.03
N THR A 53 10.42 -11.86 1.17
CA THR A 53 11.24 -10.63 1.22
C THR A 53 12.73 -10.95 1.07
N THR A 54 13.47 -10.04 0.42
CA THR A 54 14.92 -10.16 0.28
C THR A 54 15.57 -8.80 0.48
N ASP A 55 16.62 -8.74 1.30
CA ASP A 55 17.39 -7.53 1.56
C ASP A 55 18.15 -7.03 0.33
N VAL A 56 18.04 -5.73 0.07
CA VAL A 56 18.78 -5.06 -1.00
C VAL A 56 20.12 -4.53 -0.46
N LEU A 57 21.20 -5.26 -0.73
CA LEU A 57 22.52 -5.05 -0.12
C LEU A 57 23.27 -3.78 -0.57
N SER A 58 22.85 -3.12 -1.65
CA SER A 58 23.57 -1.99 -2.25
C SER A 58 22.74 -0.71 -2.39
N TYR A 59 21.59 -0.63 -1.72
CA TYR A 59 20.80 0.62 -1.64
C TYR A 59 21.27 1.46 -0.44
N PRO A 60 21.33 2.81 -0.55
CA PRO A 60 21.74 3.67 0.58
C PRO A 60 20.89 3.53 1.83
N GLU A 61 19.66 3.02 1.71
CA GLU A 61 18.70 2.82 2.79
C GLU A 61 18.27 1.34 2.86
N PRO A 62 18.00 0.77 4.05
CA PRO A 62 17.57 -0.61 4.17
C PRO A 62 16.19 -0.85 3.53
N GLN A 63 16.18 -1.50 2.36
CA GLN A 63 14.97 -1.87 1.62
C GLN A 63 14.88 -3.38 1.43
N LEU A 64 13.66 -3.89 1.44
CA LEU A 64 13.35 -5.25 1.01
C LEU A 64 12.64 -5.21 -0.34
N ILE A 65 12.86 -6.24 -1.16
CA ILE A 65 12.09 -6.49 -2.38
C ILE A 65 11.37 -7.83 -2.27
N LEU A 66 10.35 -8.02 -3.11
CA LEU A 66 9.52 -9.21 -3.12
C LEU A 66 9.98 -10.18 -4.22
N HIS A 67 10.66 -11.25 -3.82
CA HIS A 67 11.12 -12.30 -4.71
C HIS A 67 10.12 -13.44 -4.82
N TYR A 68 9.95 -13.97 -6.02
CA TYR A 68 9.17 -15.17 -6.27
C TYR A 68 9.94 -16.42 -5.84
N ASP A 69 9.24 -17.29 -5.12
CA ASP A 69 9.64 -18.65 -4.79
C ASP A 69 8.60 -19.63 -5.38
N PRO A 70 9.00 -20.58 -6.25
CA PRO A 70 8.08 -21.56 -6.85
C PRO A 70 7.67 -22.69 -5.89
N SER A 71 7.81 -22.50 -4.58
CA SER A 71 7.35 -23.46 -3.58
C SER A 71 5.83 -23.65 -3.62
N THR A 72 5.38 -24.85 -3.24
CA THR A 72 3.94 -25.18 -3.21
C THR A 72 3.25 -24.74 -1.93
N ALA A 73 4.01 -24.28 -0.93
CA ALA A 73 3.53 -23.80 0.36
C ALA A 73 4.55 -22.80 0.93
N PRO A 74 4.12 -21.79 1.69
CA PRO A 74 5.04 -20.84 2.31
C PRO A 74 5.81 -21.52 3.45
N VAL A 75 6.99 -21.00 3.78
CA VAL A 75 7.81 -21.53 4.88
C VAL A 75 7.41 -20.81 6.17
N ALA A 76 6.48 -21.39 6.94
CA ALA A 76 5.88 -20.75 8.11
C ALA A 76 6.90 -20.24 9.17
N ASP A 77 8.00 -20.97 9.36
CA ASP A 77 9.07 -20.61 10.31
C ASP A 77 10.01 -19.52 9.79
N ASP A 78 9.94 -19.17 8.51
CA ASP A 78 10.74 -18.14 7.88
C ASP A 78 9.98 -16.80 7.87
N SER A 79 10.55 -15.78 8.50
CA SER A 79 9.92 -14.46 8.60
C SER A 79 9.80 -13.74 7.26
N SER A 80 10.57 -14.15 6.23
CA SER A 80 10.52 -13.54 4.90
C SER A 80 9.19 -13.79 4.17
N TYR A 81 8.43 -14.81 4.57
CA TYR A 81 7.10 -15.13 4.03
C TYR A 81 5.96 -14.46 4.81
N ARG A 82 6.27 -13.71 5.87
CA ARG A 82 5.25 -13.15 6.79
C ARG A 82 4.91 -11.72 6.44
N PHE A 83 3.67 -11.54 6.00
CA PHE A 83 3.08 -10.25 5.67
C PHE A 83 1.92 -9.92 6.60
N TYR A 84 1.63 -8.64 6.73
CA TYR A 84 0.54 -8.11 7.54
C TYR A 84 -0.16 -7.01 6.76
N PHE A 85 -1.41 -6.71 7.11
CA PHE A 85 -2.23 -5.70 6.47
C PHE A 85 -2.70 -4.71 7.54
N ASN A 86 -2.23 -3.47 7.42
CA ASN A 86 -2.51 -2.38 8.34
C ASN A 86 -3.55 -1.45 7.72
N TYR A 87 -4.68 -1.26 8.40
CA TYR A 87 -5.80 -0.43 7.93
C TYR A 87 -6.52 0.23 9.11
N THR A 88 -7.51 1.09 8.85
CA THR A 88 -8.17 1.88 9.90
C THR A 88 -9.69 1.65 10.01
N GLY A 89 -10.27 0.88 9.09
CA GLY A 89 -11.72 0.73 8.98
C GLY A 89 -12.44 1.95 8.41
N ARG A 90 -11.73 3.03 8.08
CA ARG A 90 -12.32 4.30 7.58
C ARG A 90 -12.19 4.48 6.07
N MET A 91 -11.23 3.80 5.44
CA MET A 91 -10.98 3.90 4.00
C MET A 91 -11.37 2.59 3.35
N GLN A 92 -12.33 2.65 2.42
CA GLN A 92 -12.84 1.50 1.70
C GLN A 92 -13.08 1.85 0.23
N THR A 93 -12.96 0.85 -0.63
CA THR A 93 -13.28 0.89 -2.05
C THR A 93 -14.11 -0.33 -2.40
N GLU A 94 -15.25 -0.15 -3.07
CA GLU A 94 -16.20 -1.25 -3.36
C GLU A 94 -16.57 -2.13 -2.12
N GLY A 95 -16.49 -1.58 -0.91
CA GLY A 95 -16.73 -2.30 0.35
C GLY A 95 -15.54 -3.10 0.90
N HIS A 96 -14.37 -2.99 0.27
CA HIS A 96 -13.11 -3.60 0.72
C HIS A 96 -12.24 -2.59 1.47
N GLU A 97 -11.61 -3.03 2.56
CA GLU A 97 -10.69 -2.20 3.34
C GLU A 97 -9.46 -1.77 2.53
N LEU A 98 -9.09 -0.50 2.70
CA LEU A 98 -7.86 0.06 2.15
C LEU A 98 -6.85 0.29 3.26
N GLY A 99 -5.60 -0.07 2.95
CA GLY A 99 -4.51 0.06 3.89
C GLY A 99 -3.16 -0.20 3.23
N PHE A 100 -2.24 -0.71 4.02
CA PHE A 100 -0.88 -1.00 3.59
C PHE A 100 -0.56 -2.44 3.97
N PHE A 101 -0.12 -3.25 3.01
CA PHE A 101 0.57 -4.47 3.41
C PHE A 101 2.02 -4.14 3.78
N VAL A 102 2.48 -4.74 4.86
CA VAL A 102 3.80 -4.54 5.45
C VAL A 102 4.47 -5.91 5.60
N SER A 103 5.80 -5.92 5.52
CA SER A 103 6.58 -7.05 6.02
C SER A 103 7.06 -6.80 7.44
N ASP A 104 7.20 -7.89 8.19
CA ASP A 104 7.91 -7.97 9.47
C ASP A 104 7.64 -6.83 10.46
N ILE A 105 6.60 -6.97 11.26
CA ILE A 105 6.26 -6.03 12.35
C ILE A 105 7.27 -6.00 13.50
N THR A 106 8.23 -6.94 13.54
CA THR A 106 9.24 -7.02 14.61
C THR A 106 10.56 -6.33 14.24
N VAL A 107 10.80 -6.09 12.95
CA VAL A 107 12.00 -5.43 12.43
C VAL A 107 11.69 -3.96 12.15
N GLY A 108 11.86 -3.14 13.19
CA GLY A 108 11.76 -1.67 13.11
C GLY A 108 11.15 -1.08 14.36
N ALA A 109 11.66 0.08 14.79
CA ALA A 109 10.91 0.89 15.75
C ALA A 109 9.62 1.38 15.07
N PRO A 110 8.48 1.47 15.79
CA PRO A 110 7.30 2.13 15.25
C PRO A 110 7.71 3.51 14.74
N ASN A 111 7.22 3.88 13.55
CA ASN A 111 7.45 5.23 13.05
C ASN A 111 6.71 6.26 13.94
N ASN A 112 6.88 7.55 13.65
CA ASN A 112 6.22 8.63 14.37
C ASN A 112 4.67 8.60 14.32
N LEU A 113 4.08 7.72 13.50
CA LEU A 113 2.65 7.47 13.39
C LEU A 113 2.23 6.15 14.07
N GLY A 114 3.14 5.48 14.79
CA GLY A 114 2.87 4.20 15.46
C GLY A 114 2.79 3.00 14.50
N LEU A 115 3.09 3.17 13.21
CA LEU A 115 3.05 2.08 12.24
C LEU A 115 4.24 1.15 12.48
N LEU A 116 3.95 -0.15 12.58
CA LEU A 116 4.93 -1.23 12.68
C LEU A 116 5.13 -1.90 11.31
N GLY A 117 6.35 -2.36 11.06
CA GLY A 117 6.73 -3.04 9.82
C GLY A 117 7.16 -2.12 8.68
N LYS A 118 7.59 -2.75 7.59
CA LYS A 118 8.07 -2.07 6.37
C LYS A 118 6.96 -2.06 5.34
N ALA A 119 6.33 -0.89 5.15
CA ALA A 119 5.28 -0.68 4.17
C ALA A 119 5.81 -0.66 2.73
N MET A 120 4.96 -1.11 1.80
CA MET A 120 5.26 -1.13 0.37
C MET A 120 5.11 0.25 -0.27
N SER A 121 6.09 0.60 -1.09
CA SER A 121 5.97 1.65 -2.10
C SER A 121 6.43 1.14 -3.46
N LEU A 122 5.80 1.66 -4.52
CA LEU A 122 6.19 1.41 -5.89
C LEU A 122 7.34 2.32 -6.30
N GLN A 123 8.45 1.70 -6.71
CA GLN A 123 9.58 2.42 -7.30
C GLN A 123 9.52 2.38 -8.81
N TYR A 124 9.20 3.54 -9.39
CA TYR A 124 9.05 3.68 -10.83
C TYR A 124 10.41 3.75 -11.57
N ARG A 125 10.46 3.16 -12.77
CA ARG A 125 11.54 3.32 -13.73
C ARG A 125 10.96 3.72 -15.09
N PRO A 126 11.16 4.98 -15.55
CA PRO A 126 10.42 5.56 -16.67
C PRO A 126 10.62 4.89 -18.02
N ASN A 127 11.66 4.08 -18.17
CA ASN A 127 11.99 3.39 -19.41
C ASN A 127 11.39 1.99 -19.54
N THR A 128 10.67 1.50 -18.51
CA THR A 128 10.29 0.07 -18.43
C THR A 128 8.80 -0.23 -18.43
N ASN A 129 7.94 0.77 -18.22
CA ASN A 129 6.50 0.57 -17.92
C ASN A 129 6.24 -0.34 -16.71
N VAL A 130 7.23 -0.50 -15.84
CA VAL A 130 7.17 -1.34 -14.65
C VAL A 130 7.61 -0.52 -13.45
N ALA A 131 6.90 -0.69 -12.34
CA ALA A 131 7.34 -0.26 -11.02
C ALA A 131 7.65 -1.48 -10.15
N LEU A 132 8.72 -1.37 -9.34
CA LEU A 132 9.13 -2.40 -8.41
C LEU A 132 8.58 -2.09 -7.01
N PRO A 133 7.77 -2.97 -6.40
CA PRO A 133 7.44 -2.92 -4.99
C PRO A 133 8.70 -3.04 -4.12
N ALA A 134 8.96 -2.02 -3.30
CA ALA A 134 10.00 -2.02 -2.30
C ALA A 134 9.39 -1.76 -0.92
N LEU A 135 9.82 -2.51 0.09
CA LEU A 135 9.36 -2.38 1.46
C LEU A 135 10.40 -1.59 2.28
N GLY A 136 9.93 -0.60 3.03
CA GLY A 136 10.79 0.15 3.96
C GLY A 136 11.57 1.29 3.33
N ALA A 137 11.10 1.83 2.19
CA ALA A 137 11.60 3.10 1.66
C ALA A 137 11.39 4.24 2.68
N SER A 138 12.33 5.18 2.75
CA SER A 138 12.42 6.18 3.83
C SER A 138 11.25 7.15 3.95
N THR A 139 11.29 7.93 5.04
CA THR A 139 10.35 9.00 5.38
C THR A 139 10.13 9.95 4.20
N GLY A 140 8.88 10.04 3.74
CA GLY A 140 8.50 10.86 2.57
C GLY A 140 8.25 10.06 1.30
N THR A 141 8.46 8.73 1.32
CA THR A 141 8.01 7.87 0.23
C THR A 141 6.49 7.72 0.27
N VAL A 142 5.84 7.90 -0.87
CA VAL A 142 4.40 7.63 -1.03
C VAL A 142 4.19 6.13 -0.86
N VAL A 143 3.35 5.75 0.09
CA VAL A 143 2.94 4.36 0.30
C VAL A 143 1.70 4.11 -0.55
N ASP A 144 1.70 3.00 -1.30
CA ASP A 144 0.59 2.68 -2.19
C ASP A 144 -0.53 1.97 -1.41
N LEU A 145 -1.75 2.50 -1.52
CA LEU A 145 -2.93 1.92 -0.87
C LEU A 145 -3.26 0.59 -1.54
N THR A 146 -3.22 -0.47 -0.75
CA THR A 146 -3.57 -1.82 -1.15
C THR A 146 -4.88 -2.22 -0.47
N GLY A 147 -5.69 -3.03 -1.13
CA GLY A 147 -6.77 -3.77 -0.50
C GLY A 147 -6.82 -5.21 -1.01
N PHE A 148 -7.73 -6.00 -0.43
CA PHE A 148 -7.98 -7.38 -0.84
C PHE A 148 -9.46 -7.55 -1.15
N ASP A 149 -9.77 -8.08 -2.33
CA ASP A 149 -11.15 -8.35 -2.75
C ASP A 149 -11.74 -9.59 -2.07
N GLN A 150 -12.97 -9.96 -2.42
CA GLN A 150 -13.66 -11.14 -1.89
C GLN A 150 -12.93 -12.47 -2.18
N ASP A 151 -12.08 -12.51 -3.21
CA ASP A 151 -11.27 -13.67 -3.60
C ASP A 151 -9.86 -13.59 -2.98
N ASN A 152 -9.64 -12.68 -2.04
CA ASN A 152 -8.35 -12.34 -1.43
C ASN A 152 -7.29 -11.86 -2.42
N ARG A 153 -7.67 -11.37 -3.60
CA ARG A 153 -6.71 -10.82 -4.56
C ARG A 153 -6.36 -9.40 -4.16
N ALA A 154 -5.06 -9.14 -4.10
CA ALA A 154 -4.55 -7.82 -3.82
C ALA A 154 -4.77 -6.90 -5.03
N PHE A 155 -5.30 -5.72 -4.77
CA PHE A 155 -5.40 -4.63 -5.73
C PHE A 155 -4.72 -3.39 -5.18
N LEU A 156 -4.32 -2.48 -6.06
CA LEU A 156 -4.01 -1.11 -5.67
C LEU A 156 -5.18 -0.20 -6.01
N ASP A 157 -5.49 0.71 -5.09
CA ASP A 157 -6.52 1.72 -5.29
C ASP A 157 -5.88 3.03 -5.74
N TYR A 158 -6.38 3.55 -6.86
CA TYR A 158 -6.03 4.88 -7.36
C TYR A 158 -7.30 5.61 -7.76
N TYR A 159 -7.46 6.82 -7.22
CA TYR A 159 -8.68 7.62 -7.32
C TYR A 159 -9.03 8.16 -8.71
N ILE A 160 -8.24 7.86 -9.74
CA ILE A 160 -8.32 8.49 -11.06
C ILE A 160 -8.23 7.41 -12.14
N ASP A 161 -9.20 7.41 -13.06
CA ASP A 161 -9.13 6.71 -14.34
C ASP A 161 -8.88 7.72 -15.46
N ASP A 162 -7.62 7.87 -15.86
CA ASP A 162 -7.23 8.78 -16.93
C ASP A 162 -7.67 8.31 -18.33
N SER A 163 -8.18 7.08 -18.49
CA SER A 163 -8.68 6.61 -19.80
C SER A 163 -9.98 7.30 -20.23
N ILE A 164 -10.72 7.85 -19.26
CA ILE A 164 -11.99 8.55 -19.46
C ILE A 164 -11.88 10.07 -19.24
N THR A 165 -10.69 10.58 -18.91
CA THR A 165 -10.49 12.02 -18.69
C THR A 165 -10.48 12.79 -20.01
N ILE A 166 -11.05 14.00 -19.98
CA ILE A 166 -11.14 14.88 -21.15
C ILE A 166 -10.16 16.03 -20.96
N PRO A 167 -9.30 16.35 -21.96
CA PRO A 167 -8.38 17.47 -21.86
C PRO A 167 -9.08 18.77 -21.47
N ASN A 168 -8.44 19.54 -20.58
CA ASN A 168 -8.94 20.82 -20.04
C ASN A 168 -10.23 20.72 -19.22
N LYS A 169 -10.57 19.54 -18.70
CA LYS A 169 -11.61 19.36 -17.67
C LYS A 169 -10.98 18.78 -16.41
N PRO A 170 -11.57 19.02 -15.22
CA PRO A 170 -11.19 18.28 -14.02
C PRO A 170 -11.25 16.77 -14.27
N ALA A 171 -10.29 16.03 -13.71
CA ALA A 171 -10.29 14.56 -13.80
C ALA A 171 -11.56 13.99 -13.14
N ASN A 172 -12.07 12.90 -13.70
CA ASN A 172 -13.12 12.15 -13.04
C ASN A 172 -12.48 11.37 -11.89
N VAL A 173 -12.79 11.78 -10.65
CA VAL A 173 -12.30 11.11 -9.45
C VAL A 173 -13.34 10.10 -8.98
N SER A 174 -12.92 8.86 -8.78
CA SER A 174 -13.73 7.79 -8.19
C SER A 174 -12.86 6.99 -7.24
N VAL A 175 -13.38 6.72 -6.04
CA VAL A 175 -12.72 5.90 -5.01
C VAL A 175 -12.93 4.40 -5.24
N ASP A 176 -13.64 4.02 -6.30
CA ASP A 176 -14.08 2.65 -6.59
C ASP A 176 -13.36 2.09 -7.83
N ILE A 177 -12.03 2.16 -7.87
CA ILE A 177 -11.26 1.63 -8.99
C ILE A 177 -10.17 0.68 -8.48
N LEU A 178 -10.44 -0.62 -8.65
CA LEU A 178 -9.52 -1.69 -8.26
C LEU A 178 -8.59 -2.02 -9.43
N TYR A 179 -7.29 -1.75 -9.28
CA TYR A 179 -6.29 -2.12 -10.27
C TYR A 179 -5.60 -3.43 -9.89
N TYR A 180 -5.43 -4.34 -10.85
CA TYR A 180 -4.80 -5.65 -10.67
C TYR A 180 -3.61 -5.83 -11.63
N ASN A 181 -2.74 -4.83 -11.74
CA ASN A 181 -1.65 -4.82 -12.70
C ASN A 181 -0.38 -5.54 -12.21
N TRP A 182 -0.55 -6.52 -11.32
CA TRP A 182 0.55 -7.31 -10.81
C TRP A 182 1.16 -8.20 -11.89
N ALA A 183 2.48 -8.29 -11.87
CA ALA A 183 3.25 -9.16 -12.75
C ALA A 183 4.47 -9.73 -12.00
N LEU A 184 4.97 -10.87 -12.45
CA LEU A 184 6.33 -11.30 -12.15
C LEU A 184 7.23 -10.93 -13.31
N CYS A 185 8.31 -10.21 -12.99
CA CYS A 185 9.25 -9.73 -13.98
C CYS A 185 10.67 -10.23 -13.67
N TRP A 186 11.43 -10.60 -14.70
CA TRP A 186 12.86 -10.88 -14.56
C TRP A 186 13.64 -9.58 -14.48
N GLN A 187 14.12 -9.21 -13.29
CA GLN A 187 14.77 -7.93 -13.05
C GLN A 187 16.12 -8.11 -12.36
N THR A 188 16.98 -7.11 -12.53
CA THR A 188 18.17 -6.92 -11.70
C THR A 188 18.01 -5.62 -10.91
N TYR A 189 17.93 -5.72 -9.59
CA TYR A 189 17.80 -4.57 -8.70
C TYR A 189 18.96 -4.56 -7.70
N TYR A 190 19.85 -3.57 -7.82
CA TYR A 190 21.00 -3.37 -6.93
C TYR A 190 21.82 -4.65 -6.64
N GLY A 191 22.07 -5.43 -7.68
CA GLY A 191 22.91 -6.64 -7.61
C GLY A 191 22.14 -7.94 -7.37
N ILE A 192 20.82 -7.88 -7.16
CA ILE A 192 19.96 -9.06 -7.02
C ILE A 192 19.23 -9.29 -8.34
N THR A 193 19.39 -10.47 -8.92
CA THR A 193 18.72 -10.87 -10.17
C THR A 193 17.76 -12.02 -9.91
N GLY A 194 16.53 -11.89 -10.39
CA GLY A 194 15.52 -12.93 -10.27
C GLY A 194 14.14 -12.49 -10.75
N GLN A 195 13.16 -13.35 -10.53
CA GLN A 195 11.75 -12.98 -10.69
C GLN A 195 11.30 -12.21 -9.44
N THR A 196 10.90 -10.98 -9.64
CA THR A 196 10.39 -10.09 -8.59
C THR A 196 8.94 -9.74 -8.88
N LEU A 197 8.15 -9.55 -7.82
CA LEU A 197 6.85 -8.90 -7.96
C LEU A 197 7.05 -7.52 -8.57
N SER A 198 6.13 -7.13 -9.44
CA SER A 198 6.18 -5.91 -10.21
C SER A 198 4.78 -5.41 -10.50
N TRP A 199 4.67 -4.11 -10.75
CA TRP A 199 3.43 -3.46 -11.13
C TRP A 199 3.56 -2.88 -12.54
N ILE A 200 2.69 -3.28 -13.46
CA ILE A 200 2.65 -2.70 -14.81
C ILE A 200 1.98 -1.33 -14.74
N THR A 201 2.71 -0.28 -15.10
CA THR A 201 2.22 1.10 -14.96
C THR A 201 1.47 1.60 -16.19
N ALA A 202 1.84 1.15 -17.39
CA ALA A 202 1.21 1.56 -18.64
C ALA A 202 1.53 0.58 -19.78
N GLY A 203 0.56 0.29 -20.65
CA GLY A 203 0.80 -0.55 -21.83
C GLY A 203 1.42 -1.91 -21.49
N SER A 204 2.30 -2.40 -22.37
CA SER A 204 3.09 -3.61 -22.11
C SER A 204 4.40 -3.28 -21.40
N ALA A 205 4.89 -4.19 -20.58
CA ALA A 205 6.24 -4.11 -20.01
C ALA A 205 7.28 -3.98 -21.13
N HIS A 206 8.23 -3.07 -20.94
CA HIS A 206 9.31 -2.80 -21.89
C HIS A 206 10.65 -3.00 -21.21
N ASN A 207 11.15 -4.24 -21.20
CA ASN A 207 12.40 -4.62 -20.52
C ASN A 207 12.37 -4.24 -19.02
N PRO A 208 11.82 -5.10 -18.16
CA PRO A 208 12.02 -6.55 -18.15
C PRO A 208 10.97 -7.38 -18.92
N THR A 209 11.24 -8.69 -19.07
CA THR A 209 10.21 -9.68 -19.44
C THR A 209 9.31 -9.93 -18.25
N CYS A 210 8.00 -9.80 -18.45
CA CYS A 210 7.00 -9.93 -17.40
C CYS A 210 5.88 -10.88 -17.81
N GLU A 211 5.29 -11.54 -16.82
CA GLU A 211 4.06 -12.30 -16.94
C GLU A 211 3.05 -11.79 -15.91
N GLN A 212 1.80 -11.53 -16.31
CA GLN A 212 0.76 -11.06 -15.41
C GLN A 212 0.36 -12.15 -14.41
N VAL A 213 0.14 -11.73 -13.16
CA VAL A 213 -0.19 -12.63 -12.06
C VAL A 213 -1.30 -12.06 -11.21
N HIS A 214 -2.06 -12.94 -10.57
CA HIS A 214 -2.83 -12.62 -9.38
C HIS A 214 -1.90 -12.68 -8.17
N LEU A 215 -1.92 -11.63 -7.36
CA LEU A 215 -1.34 -11.63 -6.03
C LEU A 215 -2.47 -11.94 -5.04
N ILE A 216 -2.32 -12.99 -4.25
CA ILE A 216 -3.41 -13.56 -3.45
C ILE A 216 -2.95 -13.69 -2.01
N LYS A 217 -3.72 -13.13 -1.07
CA LYS A 217 -3.54 -13.36 0.36
C LYS A 217 -4.03 -14.77 0.72
N THR A 218 -3.21 -15.49 1.47
CA THR A 218 -3.51 -16.85 1.94
C THR A 218 -2.96 -17.04 3.35
N GLU A 219 -3.45 -18.06 4.04
CA GLU A 219 -2.88 -18.51 5.31
C GLU A 219 -1.38 -18.81 5.15
N LEU A 220 -0.62 -18.50 6.20
CA LEU A 220 0.80 -18.82 6.34
C LEU A 220 0.98 -20.28 6.76
#